data_AF-A0A0S9PPL6-F1
#
_entry.id   AF-A0A0S9PPL6-F1
#
_cell.length_a   1.000
_cell.length_b   1.000
_cell.length_c   1.000
_cell.angle_alpha   90.00
_cell.angle_beta   90.00
_cell.angle_gamma   90.00
#
_symmetry.space_group_name_H-M   'P 1'
#
loop_
_entity.id
_entity.type
_entity.pdbx_description
1 polymer ?
#
loop_
_entity_poly.entity_id
_entity_poly.type
_entity_poly.pdbx_seq_one_letter_code
_entity_poly.pdbx_strand_id
1 'polypeptide(L)'
;MSNGPNSSIQGLIGDALRETNELARKEIALFRNEMTSNVRSLFVGLGLLVGAAVFGVVALFVLVDALVKWLATVVHSEALAALIVGGVLLVVAVVLALVGRNAMSLSTLAPVRTSRQVRQDARALSERVSG
;
A
#
# COMPACT_ATOMS: atom_id res chain seq x y z
N MET A 1 -67.75 -20.05 -5.78
CA MET A 1 -66.36 -20.56 -5.93
C MET A 1 -65.42 -19.50 -5.39
N SER A 2 -64.83 -19.75 -4.24
CA SER A 2 -64.01 -18.80 -3.46
C SER A 2 -62.57 -18.77 -4.00
N ASN A 3 -62.21 -17.73 -4.76
CA ASN A 3 -60.83 -17.47 -5.19
C ASN A 3 -60.16 -16.59 -4.12
N GLY A 4 -59.33 -17.22 -3.28
CA GLY A 4 -58.83 -16.64 -2.03
C GLY A 4 -57.78 -15.52 -2.20
N PRO A 5 -57.65 -14.59 -1.23
CA PRO A 5 -56.64 -13.51 -1.15
C PRO A 5 -55.17 -13.95 -1.12
N ASN A 6 -54.89 -15.25 -1.26
CA ASN A 6 -53.61 -15.85 -0.92
C ASN A 6 -52.56 -15.71 -2.03
N SER A 7 -52.98 -15.30 -3.24
CA SER A 7 -52.11 -15.05 -4.39
C SER A 7 -51.47 -13.65 -4.40
N SER A 8 -52.01 -12.67 -3.67
CA SER A 8 -51.46 -11.30 -3.66
C SER A 8 -50.26 -11.14 -2.70
N ILE A 9 -50.34 -11.70 -1.49
CA ILE A 9 -49.23 -11.65 -0.51
C ILE A 9 -48.03 -12.46 -0.99
N GLN A 10 -48.27 -13.61 -1.63
CA GLN A 10 -47.22 -14.41 -2.25
C GLN A 10 -46.56 -13.69 -3.45
N GLY A 11 -47.34 -12.91 -4.21
CA GLY A 11 -46.83 -12.05 -5.29
C GLY A 11 -45.95 -10.91 -4.80
N LEU A 12 -46.37 -10.20 -3.74
CA LEU A 12 -45.61 -9.08 -3.15
C LEU A 12 -44.26 -9.52 -2.56
N ILE A 13 -44.21 -10.71 -1.93
CA ILE A 13 -42.95 -11.29 -1.44
C ILE A 13 -42.02 -11.64 -2.62
N GLY A 14 -42.57 -12.18 -3.71
CA GLY A 14 -41.82 -12.47 -4.92
C GLY A 14 -41.24 -11.22 -5.59
N ASP A 15 -42.01 -10.14 -5.64
CA ASP A 15 -41.57 -8.86 -6.21
C ASP A 15 -40.52 -8.18 -5.32
N ALA A 16 -40.68 -8.17 -4.00
CA ALA A 16 -39.68 -7.62 -3.07
C ALA A 16 -38.34 -8.38 -3.12
N LEU A 17 -38.38 -9.70 -3.25
CA LEU A 17 -37.18 -10.52 -3.46
C LEU A 17 -36.51 -10.22 -4.80
N ARG A 18 -37.31 -9.94 -5.85
CA ARG A 18 -36.79 -9.59 -7.18
C ARG A 18 -36.13 -8.21 -7.16
N GLU A 19 -36.75 -7.22 -6.53
CA GLU A 19 -36.18 -5.87 -6.32
C GLU A 19 -34.91 -5.92 -5.49
N THR A 20 -34.87 -6.72 -4.42
CA THR A 20 -33.67 -6.89 -3.59
C THR A 20 -32.51 -7.50 -4.40
N ASN A 21 -32.80 -8.48 -5.26
CA ASN A 21 -31.81 -9.10 -6.14
C ASN A 21 -31.31 -8.12 -7.22
N GLU A 22 -32.19 -7.28 -7.76
CA GLU A 22 -31.82 -6.20 -8.68
C GLU A 22 -30.95 -5.13 -8.01
N LEU A 23 -31.27 -4.75 -6.76
CA LEU A 23 -30.49 -3.80 -5.99
C LEU A 23 -29.10 -4.36 -5.65
N ALA A 24 -29.03 -5.61 -5.18
CA ALA A 24 -27.76 -6.29 -4.91
C ALA A 24 -26.86 -6.35 -6.16
N ARG A 25 -27.43 -6.64 -7.34
CA ARG A 25 -26.68 -6.60 -8.61
C ARG A 25 -26.17 -5.20 -8.94
N LYS A 26 -26.97 -4.17 -8.71
CA LYS A 26 -26.56 -2.76 -8.91
C LYS A 26 -25.42 -2.38 -7.95
N GLU A 27 -25.50 -2.77 -6.68
CA GLU A 27 -24.44 -2.53 -5.70
C GLU A 27 -23.15 -3.25 -6.06
N ILE A 28 -23.21 -4.51 -6.51
CA ILE A 28 -22.04 -5.26 -6.99
C ILE A 28 -21.45 -4.59 -8.24
N ALA A 29 -22.29 -4.12 -9.17
CA ALA A 29 -21.82 -3.43 -10.36
C ALA A 29 -21.17 -2.09 -10.01
N LEU A 30 -21.74 -1.32 -9.08
CA LEU A 30 -21.19 -0.07 -8.58
C LEU A 30 -19.85 -0.31 -7.87
N PHE A 31 -19.82 -1.26 -6.94
CA PHE A 31 -18.61 -1.67 -6.23
C PHE A 31 -17.51 -2.09 -7.21
N ARG A 32 -17.84 -2.88 -8.24
CA ARG A 32 -16.88 -3.28 -9.27
C ARG A 32 -16.33 -2.09 -10.06
N ASN A 33 -17.18 -1.12 -10.40
CA ASN A 33 -16.76 0.10 -11.09
C ASN A 33 -15.82 0.94 -10.22
N GLU A 34 -16.17 1.13 -8.94
CA GLU A 34 -15.34 1.86 -7.98
C GLU A 34 -14.02 1.15 -7.72
N MET A 35 -14.04 -0.17 -7.52
CA MET A 35 -12.83 -0.99 -7.40
C MET A 35 -11.92 -0.83 -8.62
N THR A 36 -12.48 -0.90 -9.83
CA THR A 36 -11.72 -0.75 -11.07
C THR A 36 -11.09 0.64 -11.17
N SER A 37 -11.84 1.69 -10.81
CA SER A 37 -11.34 3.07 -10.75
C SER A 37 -10.20 3.23 -9.73
N ASN A 38 -10.38 2.67 -8.54
CA ASN A 38 -9.38 2.71 -7.46
C ASN A 38 -8.11 1.98 -7.88
N VAL A 39 -8.25 0.76 -8.43
CA VAL A 39 -7.13 -0.03 -8.94
C VAL A 39 -6.39 0.70 -10.06
N ARG A 40 -7.10 1.32 -11.01
CA ARG A 40 -6.48 2.14 -12.06
C ARG A 40 -5.70 3.32 -11.50
N SER A 41 -6.26 4.04 -10.54
CA SER A 41 -5.59 5.17 -9.89
C SER A 41 -4.34 4.72 -9.13
N LEU A 42 -4.40 3.56 -8.45
CA LEU A 42 -3.24 2.94 -7.82
C LEU A 42 -2.17 2.57 -8.84
N PHE A 43 -2.53 1.97 -9.98
CA PHE A 43 -1.57 1.65 -11.05
C PHE A 43 -0.90 2.89 -11.62
N VAL A 44 -1.66 3.96 -11.88
CA VAL A 44 -1.10 5.24 -12.35
C VAL A 44 -0.17 5.82 -11.28
N GLY A 45 -0.60 5.83 -10.02
CA GLY A 45 0.23 6.31 -8.90
C GLY A 45 1.54 5.54 -8.76
N LEU A 46 1.49 4.21 -8.82
CA LEU A 46 2.69 3.36 -8.81
C LEU A 46 3.56 3.60 -10.05
N GLY A 47 2.96 3.74 -11.23
CA GLY A 47 3.68 4.06 -12.46
C GLY A 47 4.44 5.39 -12.37
N LEU A 48 3.78 6.43 -11.83
CA LEU A 48 4.41 7.73 -11.59
C LEU A 48 5.51 7.65 -10.54
N LEU A 49 5.32 6.89 -9.46
CA LEU A 49 6.33 6.71 -8.42
C LEU A 49 7.58 6.00 -8.96
N VAL A 50 7.39 4.93 -9.76
CA VAL A 50 8.49 4.23 -10.42
C VAL A 50 9.20 5.16 -11.40
N GLY A 51 8.44 5.91 -12.22
CA GLY A 51 9.01 6.90 -13.12
C GLY A 51 9.84 7.95 -12.38
N ALA A 52 9.30 8.52 -11.30
CA ALA A 52 10.00 9.48 -10.47
C ALA A 52 11.27 8.89 -9.84
N ALA A 53 11.25 7.63 -9.39
CA ALA A 53 12.43 6.95 -8.87
C ALA A 53 13.51 6.80 -9.94
N VAL A 54 13.15 6.38 -11.16
CA VAL A 54 14.10 6.25 -12.29
C VAL A 54 14.71 7.61 -12.65
N PHE A 55 13.87 8.62 -12.87
CA PHE A 55 14.35 9.97 -13.19
C PHE A 55 15.17 10.58 -12.04
N GLY A 56 14.80 10.31 -10.79
CA GLY A 56 15.55 10.72 -9.62
C GLY A 56 16.96 10.12 -9.58
N VAL A 57 17.11 8.83 -9.89
CA VAL A 57 18.41 8.17 -9.99
C VAL A 57 19.26 8.75 -11.13
N VAL A 58 18.68 8.97 -12.30
CA VAL A 58 19.38 9.59 -13.44
C VAL A 58 19.84 11.01 -13.08
N ALA A 59 18.95 11.82 -12.52
CA ALA A 59 19.28 13.18 -12.09
C ALA A 59 20.38 13.18 -11.02
N LEU A 60 20.34 12.24 -10.07
CA LEU A 60 21.38 12.09 -9.06
C LEU A 60 22.74 11.83 -9.68
N PHE A 61 22.86 10.91 -10.65
CA PHE A 61 24.13 10.67 -11.33
C PHE A 61 24.67 11.91 -12.05
N VAL A 62 23.79 12.64 -12.75
CA VAL A 62 24.17 13.89 -13.44
C VAL A 62 24.64 14.95 -12.44
N LEU A 63 23.96 15.09 -11.29
CA LEU A 63 24.36 16.04 -10.25
C LEU A 63 25.67 15.64 -9.57
N VAL A 64 25.90 14.35 -9.33
CA VAL A 64 27.16 13.85 -8.78
C VAL A 64 28.32 14.13 -9.74
N ASP A 65 28.15 13.84 -11.04
CA ASP A 65 29.15 14.15 -12.06
C ASP A 65 29.44 15.66 -12.15
N ALA A 66 28.39 16.49 -12.14
CA ALA A 66 28.53 17.94 -12.11
C ALA A 66 29.27 18.43 -10.86
N LEU A 67 28.98 17.86 -9.68
CA LEU A 67 29.66 18.20 -8.43
C LEU A 67 31.13 17.80 -8.45
N VAL A 68 31.45 16.62 -8.99
CA VAL A 68 32.84 16.16 -9.17
C VAL A 68 33.60 17.12 -10.09
N LYS A 69 33.03 17.46 -11.25
CA LYS A 69 33.66 18.40 -12.20
C LYS A 69 33.85 19.78 -11.59
N TRP A 70 32.86 20.29 -10.86
CA TRP A 70 32.98 21.55 -10.15
C TRP A 70 34.08 21.51 -9.10
N LEU A 71 34.12 20.47 -8.26
CA LEU A 71 35.14 20.33 -7.22
C LEU A 71 36.54 20.11 -7.81
N ALA A 72 36.65 19.46 -8.96
CA ALA A 72 37.89 19.29 -9.69
C ALA A 72 38.52 20.64 -10.09
N THR A 73 37.73 21.69 -10.32
CA THR A 73 38.25 23.04 -10.58
C THR A 73 38.95 23.66 -9.36
N VAL A 74 38.55 23.26 -8.15
CA VAL A 74 39.09 23.76 -6.88
C VAL A 74 40.30 22.94 -6.43
N VAL A 75 40.24 21.63 -6.58
CA VAL A 75 41.28 20.68 -6.13
C VAL A 75 42.34 20.43 -7.23
N HIS A 76 42.11 20.91 -8.45
CA HIS A 76 42.96 20.70 -9.63
C HIS A 76 43.21 19.22 -9.99
N SER A 77 42.31 18.32 -9.56
CA SER A 77 42.37 16.90 -9.85
C SER A 77 40.97 16.29 -9.83
N GLU A 78 40.56 15.72 -10.96
CA GLU A 78 39.27 15.05 -11.10
C GLU A 78 39.20 13.79 -10.24
N ALA A 79 40.29 13.03 -10.16
CA ALA A 79 40.36 11.82 -9.34
C ALA A 79 40.19 12.12 -7.84
N LEU A 80 40.86 13.16 -7.32
CA LEU A 80 40.71 13.56 -5.92
C LEU A 80 39.30 14.09 -5.64
N ALA A 81 38.73 14.88 -6.55
CA ALA A 81 37.36 15.36 -6.43
C ALA A 81 36.35 14.20 -6.39
N ALA A 82 36.50 13.21 -7.27
CA ALA A 82 35.66 12.00 -7.29
C ALA A 82 35.77 11.20 -5.99
N LEU A 83 36.97 11.05 -5.42
CA LEU A 83 37.17 10.38 -4.15
C LEU A 83 36.52 11.13 -2.97
N ILE A 84 36.61 12.46 -2.95
CA ILE A 84 35.98 13.28 -1.89
C ILE A 84 34.46 13.16 -1.96
N VAL A 85 33.86 13.40 -3.14
CA VAL A 85 32.40 13.33 -3.34
C VAL A 85 31.89 11.91 -3.06
N GLY A 86 32.57 10.90 -3.60
CA GLY A 86 32.24 9.50 -3.36
C GLY A 86 32.33 9.12 -1.88
N GLY A 87 33.36 9.59 -1.18
CA GLY A 87 33.51 9.39 0.26
C GLY A 87 32.37 10.00 1.08
N VAL A 88 31.95 11.23 0.76
CA VAL A 88 30.81 11.88 1.42
C VAL A 88 29.52 11.10 1.16
N LEU A 89 29.25 10.70 -0.08
CA LEU A 89 28.07 9.90 -0.41
C LEU A 89 28.08 8.52 0.28
N LEU A 90 29.24 7.89 0.42
CA LEU A 90 29.40 6.63 1.14
C LEU A 90 29.02 6.79 2.62
N VAL A 91 29.47 7.87 3.27
CA VAL A 91 29.10 8.17 4.67
C VAL A 91 27.58 8.34 4.79
N VAL A 92 26.96 9.12 3.89
CA VAL A 92 25.50 9.29 3.87
C VAL A 92 24.78 7.96 3.66
N ALA A 93 25.26 7.11 2.73
CA ALA A 93 24.68 5.80 2.46
C ALA A 93 24.74 4.87 3.69
N VAL A 94 25.88 4.85 4.40
CA VAL A 94 26.02 4.09 5.65
C VAL A 94 25.03 4.58 6.72
N VAL A 95 24.92 5.90 6.92
CA VAL A 95 23.96 6.47 7.88
C VAL A 95 22.53 6.08 7.54
N LEU A 96 22.12 6.24 6.27
CA LEU A 96 20.80 5.85 5.80
C LEU A 96 20.54 4.36 5.96
N ALA A 97 21.53 3.51 5.68
CA ALA A 97 21.41 2.06 5.87
C ALA A 97 21.20 1.69 7.34
N LEU A 98 21.93 2.33 8.26
CA LEU A 98 21.78 2.11 9.70
C LEU A 98 20.40 2.60 10.21
N VAL A 99 19.96 3.78 9.78
CA VAL A 99 18.64 4.32 10.12
C VAL A 99 17.53 3.43 9.56
N GLY A 100 17.63 3.02 8.29
CA GLY A 100 16.67 2.14 7.64
C GLY A 100 16.58 0.78 8.32
N ARG A 101 17.72 0.19 8.69
CA ARG A 101 17.78 -1.05 9.47
C ARG A 101 17.04 -0.91 10.81
N ASN A 102 17.21 0.21 11.50
CA ASN A 102 16.52 0.46 12.76
C ASN A 102 15.01 0.65 12.57
N ALA A 103 14.60 1.37 11.51
CA ALA A 103 13.19 1.59 11.19
C ALA A 103 12.46 0.29 10.80
N MET A 104 13.17 -0.65 10.15
CA MET A 104 12.66 -1.97 9.79
C MET A 104 12.78 -3.02 10.91
N SER A 105 13.35 -2.67 12.07
CA SER A 105 13.43 -3.62 13.18
C SER A 105 12.00 -4.02 13.60
N LEU A 106 11.70 -5.31 13.53
CA LEU A 106 10.37 -5.91 13.73
C LEU A 106 9.67 -5.52 15.05
N SER A 107 10.39 -4.89 15.98
CA SER A 107 9.87 -4.31 17.21
C SER A 107 8.81 -3.22 16.98
N THR A 108 8.81 -2.55 15.83
CA THR A 108 7.84 -1.50 15.46
C THR A 108 6.68 -1.99 14.57
N LEU A 109 6.86 -3.13 13.88
CA LEU A 109 5.89 -3.67 12.93
C LEU A 109 5.03 -4.81 13.50
N ALA A 110 5.43 -5.43 14.62
CA ALA A 110 4.58 -6.40 15.29
C ALA A 110 3.34 -5.68 15.88
N PRO A 111 2.09 -6.02 15.47
CA PRO A 111 0.89 -5.48 16.09
C PRO A 111 0.79 -6.04 17.51
N VAL A 112 1.43 -5.37 18.47
CA VAL A 112 1.50 -5.81 19.87
C VAL A 112 0.10 -5.86 20.49
N ARG A 113 -0.82 -5.05 19.96
CA ARG A 113 -2.23 -4.99 20.40
C ARG A 113 -3.11 -6.05 19.76
N THR A 114 -3.03 -6.25 18.44
CA THR A 114 -3.87 -7.23 17.73
C THR A 114 -3.52 -8.66 18.12
N SER A 115 -2.23 -8.96 18.31
CA SER A 115 -1.81 -10.31 18.74
C SER A 115 -2.25 -10.65 20.17
N ARG A 116 -2.35 -9.68 21.08
CA ARG A 116 -2.86 -9.91 22.45
C ARG A 116 -4.36 -10.14 22.47
N GLN A 117 -5.14 -9.37 21.71
CA GLN A 117 -6.60 -9.53 21.64
C GLN A 117 -6.99 -10.85 20.98
N VAL A 118 -6.37 -11.20 19.84
CA VAL A 118 -6.62 -12.48 19.17
C VAL A 118 -6.25 -13.68 20.07
N ARG A 119 -5.19 -13.56 20.89
CA ARG A 119 -4.84 -14.61 21.87
C ARG A 119 -5.81 -14.69 23.05
N GLN A 120 -6.38 -13.57 23.50
CA GLN A 120 -7.40 -13.56 24.55
C GLN A 120 -8.73 -14.14 24.05
N ASP A 121 -9.15 -13.78 22.84
CA ASP A 121 -10.37 -14.30 22.23
C ASP A 121 -10.26 -15.80 21.92
N ALA A 122 -9.10 -16.27 21.46
CA ALA A 122 -8.86 -17.70 21.25
C ALA A 122 -8.90 -18.50 22.56
N ARG A 123 -8.38 -17.94 23.67
CA ARG A 123 -8.45 -18.57 25.00
C ARG A 123 -9.89 -18.63 25.51
N ALA A 124 -10.64 -17.54 25.37
CA ALA A 124 -12.05 -17.48 25.77
C ALA A 124 -12.92 -18.46 24.96
N LEU A 125 -12.58 -18.73 23.69
CA LEU A 125 -13.24 -19.76 22.89
C LEU A 125 -12.85 -21.18 23.33
N SER A 126 -11.56 -21.43 23.61
CA SER A 126 -11.12 -22.76 24.07
C SER A 126 -11.72 -23.16 25.41
N GLU A 127 -11.92 -22.19 26.31
CA GLU A 127 -12.48 -22.42 27.64
C GLU A 127 -13.97 -22.76 27.58
N ARG A 128 -14.69 -22.26 26.56
CA ARG A 128 -16.12 -22.55 26.31
C ARG A 128 -16.38 -23.89 25.61
N VAL A 129 -15.38 -24.47 24.95
CA VAL A 129 -15.49 -25.76 24.26
C VAL A 129 -14.97 -26.91 25.13
N SER A 130 -14.17 -26.59 26.15
CA SER A 130 -13.54 -27.57 27.05
C SER A 130 -14.26 -27.72 28.40
N GLY A 131 -15.33 -26.97 28.64
CA GLY A 131 -16.23 -27.09 29.80
C GLY A 131 -17.64 -27.44 29.34
#